data_AF-A0A7R9Z675-F1
#
_entry.id   AF-A0A7R9Z675-F1
#
_cell.length_a   1.000
_cell.length_b   1.000
_cell.length_c   1.000
_cell.angle_alpha   90.00
_cell.angle_beta   90.00
_cell.angle_gamma   90.00
#
_symmetry.space_group_name_H-M   'P 1'
#
loop_
_entity.id
_entity.type
_entity.pdbx_description
1 polymer ?
#
loop_
_entity_poly.entity_id
_entity_poly.type
_entity_poly.pdbx_seq_one_letter_code
_entity_poly.pdbx_strand_id
1 'polypeptide(L)'
;YNPSPLAGTISFRSGDKSSCQRVLPNEIYPEVRNIMAGSQWKEENAVDMALYEEAKRSLDATIDLVIGRDTFETALAEHRELMSKVTETCLQRVRYRCDEWGNYRSFDDCSGQGGCGHDCIHKLVIGD
;
A
#
# COMPACT_ATOMS: atom_id res chain seq x y z
N TYR A 1 -4.94 -5.35 7.88
CA TYR A 1 -4.78 -4.90 6.49
C TYR A 1 -5.39 -5.98 5.61
N ASN A 2 -6.66 -5.80 5.26
CA ASN A 2 -7.35 -6.69 4.32
C ASN A 2 -7.18 -6.00 2.96
N PRO A 3 -6.35 -6.54 2.04
CA PRO A 3 -6.31 -5.97 0.70
C PRO A 3 -7.71 -6.04 0.11
N SER A 4 -8.10 -5.04 -0.68
CA SER A 4 -9.39 -4.99 -1.37
C SER A 4 -9.80 -6.37 -1.87
N PRO A 5 -11.09 -6.77 -1.80
CA PRO A 5 -11.58 -8.10 -2.17
C PRO A 5 -11.33 -8.48 -3.65
N LEU A 6 -10.68 -7.61 -4.42
CA LEU A 6 -10.07 -7.90 -5.70
C LEU A 6 -8.75 -8.64 -5.50
N ALA A 7 -8.84 -9.94 -5.21
CA ALA A 7 -7.76 -10.88 -5.46
C ALA A 7 -7.32 -10.78 -6.95
N GLY A 8 -6.27 -10.00 -7.17
CA GLY A 8 -5.66 -9.73 -8.46
C GLY A 8 -6.02 -8.34 -9.00
N THR A 9 -5.31 -7.32 -8.53
CA THR A 9 -5.49 -5.93 -8.97
C THR A 9 -5.13 -5.83 -10.44
N ILE A 10 -6.06 -5.51 -11.33
CA ILE A 10 -5.70 -5.24 -12.73
C ILE A 10 -4.97 -3.89 -12.77
N SER A 11 -3.72 -3.86 -13.20
CA SER A 11 -2.89 -2.65 -13.32
C SER A 11 -2.58 -2.34 -14.79
N PHE A 12 -2.32 -1.07 -15.07
CA PHE A 12 -1.85 -0.64 -16.38
C PHE A 12 -0.32 -0.78 -16.44
N ARG A 13 0.20 -1.21 -17.59
CA ARG A 13 1.64 -1.23 -17.83
C ARG A 13 2.10 0.17 -18.22
N SER A 14 2.97 0.78 -17.41
CA SER A 14 3.56 2.10 -17.70
C SER A 14 4.18 2.12 -19.10
N GLY A 15 3.53 2.82 -20.04
CA GLY A 15 3.97 2.97 -21.43
C GLY A 15 2.93 2.60 -22.49
N ASP A 16 1.91 1.82 -22.15
CA ASP A 16 0.87 1.41 -23.09
C ASP A 16 -0.53 1.70 -22.50
N LYS A 17 -1.21 2.72 -23.05
CA LYS A 17 -2.54 3.15 -22.59
C LYS A 17 -3.67 2.23 -23.08
N SER A 18 -3.35 1.16 -23.81
CA SER A 18 -4.35 0.33 -24.49
C SER A 18 -4.66 -1.00 -23.79
N SER A 19 -3.84 -1.47 -22.85
CA SER A 19 -4.05 -2.77 -22.22
C SER A 19 -3.84 -2.76 -20.70
N CYS A 20 -4.84 -3.27 -20.00
CA CYS A 20 -4.78 -3.54 -18.57
C CYS A 20 -4.40 -5.02 -18.34
N GLN A 21 -3.51 -5.29 -17.38
CA GLN A 21 -3.06 -6.65 -17.06
C GLN A 21 -3.44 -7.01 -15.63
N ARG A 22 -3.83 -8.27 -15.42
CA ARG A 22 -4.09 -8.79 -14.07
C ARG A 22 -2.77 -8.90 -13.31
N VAL A 23 -2.61 -8.14 -12.24
CA VAL A 23 -1.51 -8.34 -11.30
C VAL A 23 -1.86 -9.59 -10.51
N LEU A 24 -0.97 -10.58 -10.52
CA LEU A 24 -1.10 -11.73 -9.65
C LEU A 24 -1.00 -11.26 -8.19
N PRO A 25 -1.68 -11.91 -7.24
CA PRO A 25 -1.51 -11.62 -5.83
C PRO A 25 -0.02 -11.55 -5.46
N ASN A 26 0.34 -10.64 -4.56
CA ASN A 26 1.70 -10.57 -3.98
C ASN A 26 1.92 -11.75 -3.01
N GLU A 27 1.69 -12.97 -3.46
CA GLU A 27 1.98 -14.19 -2.74
C GLU A 27 3.41 -14.60 -3.08
N ILE A 28 4.28 -14.56 -2.06
CA ILE A 28 5.61 -15.14 -2.18
C ILE A 28 5.41 -16.66 -2.27
N TYR A 29 5.71 -17.22 -3.43
CA TYR A 29 5.68 -18.66 -3.68
C TYR A 29 6.44 -19.42 -2.57
N PRO A 30 5.95 -20.58 -2.11
CA PRO A 30 6.61 -21.37 -1.07
C PRO A 30 8.09 -21.64 -1.35
N GLU A 31 8.46 -21.85 -2.61
CA GLU A 31 9.83 -22.07 -3.07
C GLU A 31 10.71 -20.84 -2.81
N VAL A 32 10.22 -19.65 -3.14
CA VAL A 32 10.93 -18.38 -2.87
C VAL A 32 11.06 -18.16 -1.37
N ARG A 33 10.00 -18.46 -0.60
CA ARG A 33 10.06 -18.37 0.87
C ARG A 33 11.12 -19.30 1.45
N ASN A 34 11.23 -20.52 0.94
CA ASN A 34 12.25 -21.49 1.37
C ASN A 34 13.67 -21.01 1.05
N ILE A 35 13.88 -20.43 -0.14
CA ILE A 35 15.17 -19.81 -0.51
C ILE A 35 15.51 -18.69 0.46
N MET A 36 14.57 -17.77 0.71
CA MET A 36 14.78 -16.63 1.62
C MET A 36 15.02 -17.06 3.08
N ALA A 37 14.50 -18.22 3.48
CA ALA A 37 14.73 -18.79 4.81
C ALA A 37 16.10 -19.47 4.95
N GLY A 38 16.71 -19.86 3.82
CA GLY A 38 18.00 -20.55 3.75
C GLY A 38 19.18 -19.70 4.24
N SER A 39 20.24 -20.38 4.70
CA SER A 39 21.45 -19.72 5.20
C SER A 39 22.17 -18.92 4.13
N GLN A 40 22.23 -19.43 2.90
CA GLN A 40 22.89 -18.76 1.78
C GLN A 40 22.27 -17.39 1.49
N TRP A 41 20.94 -17.31 1.38
CA TRP A 41 20.26 -16.04 1.14
C TRP A 41 20.50 -15.05 2.29
N LYS A 42 20.47 -15.53 3.54
CA LYS A 42 20.75 -14.70 4.71
C LYS A 42 22.17 -14.15 4.73
N GLU A 43 23.14 -14.96 4.29
CA GLU A 43 24.54 -14.53 4.19
C GLU A 43 24.71 -13.49 3.08
N GLU A 44 24.15 -13.75 1.90
CA GLU A 44 24.21 -12.83 0.75
C GLU A 44 23.54 -11.47 1.06
N ASN A 45 22.52 -11.45 1.90
CA ASN A 45 21.75 -10.26 2.26
C ASN A 45 22.02 -9.78 3.70
N ALA A 46 23.08 -10.25 4.34
CA ALA A 46 23.34 -9.97 5.76
C ALA A 46 23.47 -8.46 6.05
N VAL A 47 24.08 -7.72 5.11
CA VAL A 47 24.27 -6.26 5.23
C VAL A 47 22.92 -5.53 5.14
N ASP A 48 22.05 -5.92 4.22
CA ASP A 48 20.73 -5.31 4.07
C ASP A 48 19.83 -5.61 5.28
N MET A 49 19.91 -6.83 5.83
CA MET A 49 19.21 -7.18 7.06
C MET A 49 19.71 -6.34 8.24
N ALA A 50 21.03 -6.19 8.40
CA ALA A 50 21.61 -5.35 9.44
C ALA A 50 21.19 -3.88 9.29
N LEU A 51 21.21 -3.34 8.06
CA LEU A 51 20.75 -1.98 7.79
C LEU A 51 19.28 -1.79 8.15
N TYR A 52 18.42 -2.75 7.80
CA TYR A 52 17.01 -2.72 8.14
C TYR A 52 16.79 -2.75 9.66
N GLU A 53 17.54 -3.58 10.39
CA GLU A 53 17.47 -3.63 11.85
C GLU A 53 17.92 -2.32 12.51
N GLU A 54 18.96 -1.68 12.00
CA GLU A 54 19.41 -0.37 12.49
C GLU A 54 18.39 0.73 12.17
N ALA A 55 17.80 0.73 10.97
CA ALA A 55 16.75 1.66 10.61
C ALA A 55 15.52 1.52 11.53
N LYS A 56 15.14 0.27 11.85
CA LYS A 56 14.07 0.00 12.81
C LYS A 56 14.40 0.54 14.20
N ARG A 57 15.60 0.27 14.71
CA ARG A 57 16.04 0.79 16.01
C ARG A 57 16.08 2.32 16.06
N SER A 58 16.54 2.95 14.98
CA SER A 58 16.55 4.40 14.84
C SER A 58 15.14 4.99 14.89
N LEU A 59 14.18 4.35 14.21
CA LEU A 59 12.78 4.74 14.25
C LEU A 59 12.19 4.57 15.66
N ASP A 60 12.43 3.43 16.32
CA ASP A 60 11.96 3.18 17.68
C ASP A 60 12.52 4.21 18.66
N ALA A 61 13.82 4.54 18.55
CA ALA A 61 14.45 5.58 19.37
C ALA A 61 13.85 6.97 19.10
N THR A 62 13.52 7.29 17.86
CA THR A 62 12.84 8.55 17.52
C THR A 62 11.46 8.62 18.18
N ILE A 63 10.71 7.53 18.15
CA ILE A 63 9.41 7.44 18.81
C ILE A 63 9.57 7.63 20.32
N ASP A 64 10.50 6.93 20.96
CA ASP A 64 10.64 6.96 22.41
C ASP A 64 11.23 8.25 22.96
N LEU A 65 12.26 8.78 22.28
CA LEU A 65 13.09 9.87 22.83
C LEU A 65 12.71 11.26 22.32
N VAL A 66 12.09 11.35 21.14
CA VAL A 66 11.77 12.65 20.51
C VAL A 66 10.28 12.92 20.51
N ILE A 67 9.46 11.95 20.09
CA ILE A 67 8.00 12.12 19.95
C ILE A 67 7.27 11.80 21.27
N GLY A 68 7.74 10.78 21.98
CA GLY A 68 7.06 10.15 23.10
C GLY A 68 6.14 9.01 22.64
N ARG A 69 6.26 7.85 23.28
CA ARG A 69 5.51 6.63 22.92
C ARG A 69 3.99 6.85 22.95
N ASP A 70 3.47 7.50 24.00
CA ASP A 70 2.03 7.73 24.15
C ASP A 70 1.48 8.68 23.07
N THR A 71 2.23 9.72 22.71
CA THR A 71 1.89 10.65 21.62
C THR A 71 1.80 9.89 20.29
N PHE A 72 2.80 9.05 20.02
CA PHE A 72 2.83 8.24 18.80
C PHE A 72 1.66 7.26 18.73
N GLU A 73 1.40 6.50 19.79
CA GLU A 73 0.30 5.52 19.81
C GLU A 73 -1.07 6.19 19.68
N THR A 74 -1.26 7.37 20.28
CA THR A 74 -2.50 8.16 20.14
C THR A 74 -2.70 8.59 18.68
N ALA A 75 -1.69 9.18 18.06
CA ALA A 75 -1.75 9.59 16.66
C ALA A 75 -1.92 8.39 15.71
N LEU A 76 -1.29 7.25 16.02
CA LEU A 76 -1.44 6.01 15.26
C LEU A 76 -2.86 5.44 15.36
N ALA A 77 -3.47 5.49 16.54
CA ALA A 77 -4.85 5.08 16.74
C ALA A 77 -5.83 5.95 15.93
N GLU A 78 -5.67 7.28 16.01
CA GLU A 78 -6.48 8.23 15.23
C GLU A 78 -6.30 7.99 13.72
N HIS A 79 -5.05 7.84 13.25
CA HIS A 79 -4.77 7.53 11.86
C HIS A 79 -5.47 6.24 11.41
N ARG A 80 -5.39 5.16 12.21
CA ARG A 80 -6.07 3.89 11.90
C ARG A 80 -7.58 4.04 11.83
N GLU A 81 -8.17 4.82 12.74
CA GLU A 81 -9.62 5.11 12.72
C GLU A 81 -10.02 5.85 11.45
N LEU A 82 -9.30 6.92 11.10
CA LEU A 82 -9.54 7.69 9.87
C LEU A 82 -9.38 6.82 8.62
N MET A 83 -8.36 5.97 8.57
CA MET A 83 -8.18 5.02 7.47
C MET A 83 -9.31 4.00 7.38
N SER A 84 -9.89 3.56 8.51
CA SER A 84 -11.08 2.71 8.51
C SER A 84 -12.26 3.43 7.88
N LYS A 85 -12.54 4.68 8.30
CA LYS A 85 -13.62 5.51 7.74
C LYS A 85 -13.46 5.76 6.25
N VAL A 86 -12.24 6.06 5.80
CA VAL A 86 -11.91 6.19 4.37
C VAL A 86 -12.18 4.89 3.64
N THR A 87 -11.76 3.75 4.20
CA THR A 87 -11.99 2.43 3.59
C THR A 87 -13.48 2.13 3.48
N GLU A 88 -14.25 2.32 4.56
CA GLU A 88 -15.69 2.06 4.59
C GLU A 88 -16.47 2.97 3.63
N THR A 89 -16.10 4.26 3.55
CA THR A 89 -16.87 5.26 2.81
C THR A 89 -16.43 5.39 1.36
N CYS A 90 -15.12 5.37 1.13
CA CYS A 90 -14.54 5.73 -0.15
C CYS A 90 -14.09 4.53 -0.98
N LEU A 91 -13.77 3.37 -0.40
CA LEU A 91 -13.24 2.23 -1.17
C LEU A 91 -14.21 1.79 -2.28
N GLN A 92 -15.52 1.79 -2.00
CA GLN A 92 -16.55 1.47 -3.00
C GLN A 92 -16.73 2.55 -4.07
N ARG A 93 -16.26 3.77 -3.82
CA ARG A 93 -16.35 4.92 -4.72
C ARG A 93 -15.06 5.14 -5.51
N VAL A 94 -13.98 4.42 -5.19
CA VAL A 94 -12.74 4.46 -5.95
C VAL A 94 -13.01 3.95 -7.36
N ARG A 95 -12.70 4.79 -8.35
CA ARG A 95 -12.77 4.43 -9.76
C ARG A 95 -11.37 4.03 -10.20
N TYR A 96 -11.24 2.81 -10.67
CA TYR A 96 -9.99 2.32 -11.23
C TYR A 96 -9.99 2.52 -12.74
N ARG A 97 -8.83 2.92 -13.30
CA ARG A 97 -8.65 3.06 -14.76
C ARG A 97 -8.81 1.74 -15.51
N CYS A 98 -8.77 0.61 -14.82
CA CYS A 98 -9.05 -0.69 -15.40
C CYS A 98 -10.34 -1.24 -14.77
N ASP A 99 -11.26 -1.72 -15.60
CA ASP A 99 -12.40 -2.48 -15.11
C ASP A 99 -12.07 -3.97 -14.93
N GLU A 100 -13.04 -4.72 -14.40
CA GLU A 100 -12.88 -6.15 -14.11
C GLU A 100 -12.65 -7.03 -15.36
N TRP A 101 -12.96 -6.50 -16.54
CA TRP A 101 -12.73 -7.15 -17.83
C TRP A 101 -11.39 -6.75 -18.47
N GLY A 102 -10.61 -5.90 -17.82
CA GLY A 102 -9.32 -5.43 -18.33
C GLY A 102 -9.43 -4.33 -19.38
N ASN A 103 -10.57 -3.63 -19.45
CA ASN A 103 -10.70 -2.47 -20.33
C ASN A 103 -10.20 -1.20 -19.63
N TYR A 104 -9.46 -0.39 -20.38
CA TYR A 104 -8.99 0.91 -19.90
C TYR A 104 -10.11 1.97 -19.98
N ARG A 105 -10.26 2.76 -18.92
CA ARG A 105 -11.15 3.91 -18.80
C ARG A 105 -10.35 5.16 -18.43
N SER A 106 -10.56 6.24 -19.18
CA SER A 106 -10.01 7.55 -18.84
C SER A 106 -10.94 8.27 -17.89
N PHE A 107 -10.40 8.76 -16.77
CA PHE A 107 -11.09 9.74 -15.93
C PHE A 107 -10.21 10.99 -15.77
N ASP A 108 -10.86 12.13 -15.66
CA ASP A 108 -10.22 13.44 -15.60
C ASP A 108 -9.73 13.80 -14.18
N ASP A 109 -10.14 13.04 -13.16
CA ASP A 109 -9.91 13.31 -11.73
C ASP A 109 -8.84 12.43 -11.07
N CYS A 110 -8.07 11.63 -11.83
CA CYS A 110 -7.03 10.78 -11.24
C CYS A 110 -5.67 11.47 -11.24
N SER A 111 -4.96 11.37 -10.11
CA SER A 111 -3.55 11.77 -10.01
C SER A 111 -2.65 10.79 -10.77
N GLY A 112 -2.30 11.10 -12.02
CA GLY A 112 -1.32 10.32 -12.80
C GLY A 112 -1.64 8.82 -12.89
N GLN A 113 -0.67 7.98 -12.49
CA GLN A 113 -0.76 6.50 -12.51
C GLN A 113 -1.54 5.90 -11.32
N GLY A 114 -1.93 6.72 -10.33
CA GLY A 114 -2.67 6.28 -9.14
C GLY A 114 -4.18 6.38 -9.32
N GLY A 115 -4.93 5.53 -8.61
CA GLY A 115 -6.39 5.41 -8.69
C GLY A 115 -7.15 6.74 -8.55
N CYS A 116 -8.36 6.78 -9.10
CA CYS A 116 -9.23 7.93 -9.11
C CYS A 116 -10.17 7.82 -7.89
N GLY A 117 -10.24 8.85 -7.06
CA GLY A 117 -10.96 8.75 -5.77
C GLY A 117 -10.55 9.76 -4.71
N HIS A 118 -9.61 10.65 -5.01
CA HIS A 118 -9.19 11.74 -4.13
C HIS A 118 -10.35 12.68 -3.77
N ASP A 119 -11.33 12.87 -4.66
CA ASP A 119 -12.53 13.66 -4.39
C ASP A 119 -13.34 13.11 -3.20
N CYS A 120 -13.45 11.78 -3.07
CA CYS A 120 -14.15 11.19 -1.92
C CYS A 120 -13.42 11.45 -0.61
N ILE A 121 -12.09 11.29 -0.61
CA ILE A 121 -11.26 11.54 0.58
C ILE A 121 -11.33 13.03 0.93
N HIS A 122 -11.23 13.91 -0.06
CA HIS A 122 -11.32 15.36 0.11
C HIS A 122 -12.63 15.77 0.78
N LYS A 123 -13.77 15.31 0.26
CA LYS A 123 -15.09 15.59 0.84
C LYS A 123 -15.27 15.01 2.24
N LEU A 124 -14.69 13.84 2.51
CA LEU A 124 -14.76 13.21 3.83
C LEU A 124 -13.96 14.00 4.89
N VAL A 125 -12.83 14.59 4.51
CA VAL A 125 -11.92 15.27 5.43
C VAL A 125 -12.22 16.76 5.57
N ILE A 126 -12.57 17.44 4.48
CA ILE A 126 -12.67 18.91 4.42
C ILE A 126 -14.14 19.39 4.42
N GLY A 127 -15.10 18.53 4.04
CA GLY A 127 -16.48 18.93 3.75
C GLY A 127 -16.63 19.53 2.35
N ASP A 128 -17.88 19.71 1.90
CA ASP A 128 -18.21 20.40 0.63
C ASP A 128 -18.02 21.93 0.73
#